data_AF-G5QKI9-F1
#
_entry.id   AF-G5QKI9-F1
#
_cell.length_a   1.000
_cell.length_b   1.000
_cell.length_c   1.000
_cell.angle_alpha   90.00
_cell.angle_beta   90.00
_cell.angle_gamma   90.00
#
_symmetry.space_group_name_H-M   'P 1'
#
loop_
_entity.id
_entity.type
_entity.pdbx_description
1 polymer ?
#
loop_
_entity_poly.entity_id
_entity_poly.type
_entity_poly.pdbx_seq_one_letter_code
_entity_poly.pdbx_strand_id
1 'polypeptide(L)' 'MSGSVVAHPHGVTLTPYAGDTWVVVNAPGASGAKVSSYPGLKLDHWGNAVIPVSMPYQRNPVSLYPRES' A
#
# COMPACT_ATOMS: atom_id res chain seq x y z
N MET A 1 17.13 -7.33 -6.42
CA MET A 1 15.74 -6.98 -6.04
C MET A 1 15.67 -6.90 -4.54
N SER A 2 15.09 -5.83 -3.98
CA SER A 2 14.90 -5.63 -2.54
C SER A 2 13.48 -5.18 -2.29
N GLY A 3 12.92 -5.54 -1.13
CA GLY A 3 11.58 -5.18 -0.71
C GLY A 3 11.34 -5.57 0.74
N SER A 4 10.13 -5.33 1.22
CA SER A 4 9.73 -5.63 2.59
C SER A 4 8.44 -6.45 2.62
N VAL A 5 8.30 -7.23 3.68
CA VAL A 5 7.12 -8.03 3.99
C VAL A 5 6.54 -7.52 5.29
N VAL A 6 5.24 -7.20 5.30
CA VAL A 6 4.57 -6.66 6.48
C VAL A 6 3.38 -7.54 6.84
N ALA A 7 3.40 -8.08 8.05
CA ALA A 7 2.27 -8.80 8.65
C ALA A 7 1.37 -7.82 9.42
N HIS A 8 0.07 -7.88 9.18
CA HIS A 8 -0.94 -6.98 9.76
C HIS A 8 -2.31 -7.70 9.90
N PRO A 9 -3.32 -7.10 10.57
CA PRO A 9 -4.61 -7.78 10.83
C PRO A 9 -5.35 -8.30 9.59
N HIS A 10 -5.10 -7.71 8.43
CA HIS A 10 -5.69 -8.13 7.15
C HIS A 10 -4.84 -9.16 6.35
N GLY A 11 -3.76 -9.70 6.93
CA GLY A 11 -2.88 -10.69 6.29
C GLY A 11 -1.43 -10.24 6.17
N VAL A 12 -0.76 -10.68 5.11
CA VAL A 12 0.63 -10.35 4.80
C VAL A 12 0.69 -9.64 3.46
N THR A 13 1.29 -8.45 3.43
CA THR A 13 1.44 -7.65 2.20
C THR A 13 2.91 -7.44 1.87
N LEU A 14 3.25 -7.57 0.58
CA LEU A 14 4.57 -7.30 0.04
C LEU A 14 4.65 -5.86 -0.49
N THR A 15 5.78 -5.22 -0.30
CA THR A 15 6.04 -3.88 -0.82
C THR A 15 7.47 -3.78 -1.35
N PRO A 16 7.70 -3.12 -2.51
CA PRO A 16 9.06 -2.94 -3.04
C PRO A 16 9.86 -1.89 -2.25
N TYR A 17 9.21 -1.16 -1.33
CA TYR A 17 9.83 -0.13 -0.52
C TYR A 17 10.36 -0.71 0.79
N ALA A 18 11.41 -0.10 1.33
CA ALA A 18 11.90 -0.33 2.68
C ALA A 18 11.57 0.88 3.57
N GLY A 19 11.42 0.66 4.88
CA GLY A 19 11.12 1.71 5.85
C GLY A 19 10.93 1.18 7.26
N ASP A 20 10.88 2.10 8.22
CA ASP A 20 10.75 1.76 9.64
C ASP A 20 9.35 2.07 10.20
N THR A 21 8.61 2.97 9.54
CA THR A 21 7.23 3.31 9.87
C THR A 21 6.32 3.02 8.69
N TRP A 22 5.23 2.30 8.95
CA TRP A 22 4.38 1.74 7.90
C TRP A 22 2.94 2.18 8.04
N VAL A 23 2.27 2.37 6.91
CA VAL A 23 0.82 2.51 6.80
C VAL A 23 0.26 1.38 5.96
N VAL A 24 -0.76 0.71 6.48
CA VAL A 24 -1.52 -0.33 5.78
C VAL A 24 -2.77 0.32 5.18
N VAL A 25 -2.91 0.21 3.87
CA VAL A 25 -4.14 0.54 3.13
C VAL A 25 -4.90 -0.76 2.94
N ASN A 26 -6.14 -0.83 3.41
CA ASN A 26 -7.05 -1.95 3.16
C ASN A 26 -8.31 -1.41 2.47
N ALA A 27 -8.52 -1.82 1.22
CA ALA A 27 -9.71 -1.50 0.44
C ALA A 27 -10.21 -2.76 -0.28
N PRO A 28 -11.06 -3.56 0.38
CA PRO A 28 -11.60 -4.80 -0.20
C PRO A 28 -12.30 -4.54 -1.54
N GLY A 29 -12.05 -5.41 -2.52
CA GLY A 29 -12.62 -5.28 -3.87
C GLY A 29 -11.86 -4.32 -4.81
N ALA A 30 -10.93 -3.51 -4.30
CA ALA A 30 -10.12 -2.59 -5.11
C ALA A 30 -8.80 -3.23 -5.62
N SER A 31 -8.79 -4.54 -5.84
CA SER A 31 -7.58 -5.26 -6.27
C SER A 31 -6.99 -4.64 -7.55
N GLY A 32 -5.68 -4.40 -7.53
CA GLY A 32 -4.94 -3.78 -8.63
C GLY A 32 -5.18 -2.29 -8.84
N ALA A 33 -5.98 -1.63 -8.00
CA ALA A 33 -6.04 -0.18 -7.97
C ALA A 33 -4.65 0.39 -7.70
N LYS A 34 -4.29 1.48 -8.39
CA LYS A 34 -2.99 2.14 -8.22
C LYS A 34 -3.07 3.06 -7.01
N VAL A 35 -2.01 3.07 -6.20
CA VAL A 35 -1.86 4.04 -5.11
C VAL A 35 -1.32 5.33 -5.71
N SER A 36 -2.12 6.40 -5.74
CA SER A 36 -1.79 7.64 -6.47
C SER A 36 -0.45 8.25 -6.06
N SER A 37 -0.12 8.19 -4.77
CA SER A 37 1.11 8.78 -4.22
C SER A 37 2.35 7.88 -4.37
N TYR A 38 2.18 6.63 -4.83
CA TYR A 38 3.26 5.64 -4.96
C TYR A 38 3.23 5.01 -6.36
N PRO A 39 3.95 5.61 -7.33
CA PRO A 39 3.97 5.12 -8.72
C PRO A 39 4.40 3.65 -8.80
N GLY A 40 3.59 2.86 -9.51
CA GLY A 40 3.83 1.42 -9.70
C GLY A 40 3.32 0.54 -8.56
N LEU A 41 2.97 1.10 -7.40
CA LEU A 41 2.34 0.34 -6.32
C LEU A 41 0.86 0.13 -6.61
N LYS A 42 0.42 -1.11 -6.47
CA LYS A 42 -0.97 -1.53 -6.64
C LYS A 42 -1.43 -2.30 -5.43
N LEU A 43 -2.74 -2.26 -5.18
CA LEU A 43 -3.37 -3.15 -4.21
C LEU A 43 -3.23 -4.60 -4.68
N ASP A 44 -2.96 -5.49 -3.72
CA ASP A 44 -2.81 -6.92 -3.96
C ASP A 44 -4.15 -7.60 -4.29
N HIS A 45 -4.15 -8.93 -4.37
CA HIS A 45 -5.35 -9.73 -4.61
C HIS A 45 -6.45 -9.51 -3.56
N TRP A 46 -6.07 -9.27 -2.30
CA TRP A 46 -6.99 -9.08 -1.18
C TRP A 46 -7.42 -7.60 -1.00
N GLY A 47 -6.81 -6.68 -1.75
CA GLY A 47 -7.11 -5.25 -1.66
C GLY A 47 -6.22 -4.50 -0.67
N ASN A 48 -5.05 -5.04 -0.33
CA ASN A 48 -4.10 -4.40 0.58
C ASN A 48 -2.93 -3.74 -0.16
N ALA A 49 -2.39 -2.67 0.42
CA ALA A 49 -1.10 -2.09 0.04
C ALA A 49 -0.39 -1.55 1.29
N VAL A 50 0.95 -1.60 1.29
CA VAL A 50 1.77 -1.09 2.39
C VAL A 50 2.77 -0.07 1.89
N ILE A 51 2.78 1.09 2.52
CA ILE A 51 3.62 2.24 2.16
C ILE A 51 4.45 2.71 3.38
N PRO A 52 5.72 3.06 3.17
CA PRO A 52 6.51 3.69 4.23
C PRO A 52 6.11 5.16 4.36
N VAL A 53 6.03 5.67 5.59
CA VAL A 53 5.81 7.10 5.86
C VAL A 53 7.03 7.72 6.53
N SER A 54 7.47 8.87 6.03
CA SER A 54 8.66 9.58 6.52
C SER A 54 8.37 10.58 7.64
N MET A 55 7.10 10.94 7.84
CA MET A 55 6.67 11.90 8.85
C MET A 55 5.46 11.34 9.62
N PRO A 56 5.67 10.72 10.80
CA PRO A 56 4.57 10.33 11.65
C PRO A 56 3.76 11.57 12.05
N TYR A 57 2.44 11.40 12.23
CA TYR A 57 1.50 12.45 12.63
C TYR A 57 1.24 13.57 11.59
N GLN A 58 1.65 13.40 10.33
CA GLN A 58 1.18 14.24 9.23
C GLN A 58 0.03 13.56 8.45
N ARG A 59 -0.87 14.38 7.88
CA ARG A 59 -1.88 13.87 6.95
C ARG A 59 -1.21 13.48 5.64
N ASN A 60 -1.20 12.19 5.33
CA ASN A 60 -0.81 11.65 4.02
C ASN A 60 -2.09 11.29 3.25
N PRO A 61 -2.62 12.18 2.39
CA PRO A 61 -3.76 11.82 1.56
C PRO A 61 -3.36 10.69 0.61
N VAL A 62 -3.99 9.52 0.77
CA VAL A 62 -3.85 8.39 -0.13
C VAL A 62 -5.09 8.33 -1.01
N SER A 63 -4.89 8.45 -2.32
CA SER A 63 -5.95 8.26 -3.31
C SER A 63 -5.72 6.96 -4.08
N LEU A 64 -6.80 6.32 -4.49
CA LEU A 64 -6.78 5.11 -5.30
C LEU A 64 -7.36 5.42 -6.68
N TYR A 65 -6.66 5.04 -7.73
CA TYR A 65 -7.24 5.05 -9.08
C TYR A 65 -7.97 3.71 -9.31
N PRO A 66 -9.26 3.74 -9.71
CA PRO A 66 -9.98 2.54 -10.10
C PRO A 66 -9.22 1.79 -11.20
N ARG A 67 -9.24 0.46 -11.16
CA ARG A 67 -8.73 -0.36 -12.26
C ARG A 67 -9.66 -0.15 -13.47
N GLU A 68 -9.11 0.30 -14.59
CA GLU A 68 -9.81 0.27 -15.88
C GLU A 68 -10.07 -1.20 -16.26
N SER A 69 -11.33 -1.50 -16.61
CA SER A 69 -11.82 -2.86 -16.92
C SER A 69 -11.26 -3.38 -18.24
#